data_AF-A0AA39T4F1-F1
#
_entry.id   AF-A0AA39T4F1-F1
#
_cell.length_a   1.000
_cell.length_b   1.000
_cell.length_c   1.000
_cell.angle_alpha   90.00
_cell.angle_beta   90.00
_cell.angle_gamma   90.00
#
_symmetry.space_group_name_H-M   'P 1'
#
loop_
_entity.id
_entity.type
_entity.pdbx_description
1 polymer ?
#
loop_
_entity_poly.entity_id
_entity_poly.type
_entity_poly.pdbx_seq_one_letter_code
_entity_poly.pdbx_strand_id
1 'polypeptide(L)'
;MNDGTIDSLRLKIINQLKANEELKNTTIKMAEQSKVLNTPGAEKQTKRELFDALRQELETPVLEKASKSVWELILNSDGLGKDISETVERVFCRLSGREPPLFPLPNVKGKEKGKEKEHENEKDNSNSASKKRRYTEMNEEGGDDEVAK
;
A
#
# COMPACT_ATOMS: atom_id res chain seq x y z
N MET A 1 -22.17 -10.52 5.48
CA MET A 1 -22.09 -9.83 4.17
C MET A 1 -20.81 -10.29 3.51
N ASN A 2 -20.93 -11.29 2.64
CA ASN A 2 -19.81 -11.85 1.87
C ASN A 2 -20.22 -11.79 0.39
N ASP A 3 -20.54 -10.60 -0.10
CA ASP A 3 -21.02 -10.39 -1.48
C ASP A 3 -19.92 -10.54 -2.54
N GLY A 4 -18.72 -11.01 -2.15
CA GLY A 4 -17.60 -11.24 -3.06
C GLY A 4 -16.89 -9.96 -3.50
N THR A 5 -17.20 -8.79 -2.91
CA THR A 5 -16.55 -7.52 -3.29
C THR A 5 -15.04 -7.57 -3.08
N ILE A 6 -14.58 -8.10 -1.94
CA ILE A 6 -13.14 -8.22 -1.62
C ILE A 6 -12.43 -9.15 -2.62
N ASP A 7 -13.05 -10.29 -2.93
CA ASP A 7 -12.48 -11.26 -3.89
C ASP A 7 -12.43 -10.68 -5.31
N SER A 8 -13.43 -9.88 -5.68
CA SER A 8 -13.46 -9.17 -6.96
C SER A 8 -12.33 -8.14 -7.06
N LEU A 9 -12.09 -7.35 -6.01
CA LEU A 9 -10.97 -6.41 -5.94
C LEU A 9 -9.63 -7.15 -6.00
N ARG A 10 -9.48 -8.23 -5.23
CA ARG A 10 -8.28 -9.08 -5.24
C ARG A 10 -8.01 -9.62 -6.65
N LEU A 11 -9.04 -10.09 -7.35
CA LEU A 11 -8.90 -10.59 -8.72
C LEU A 11 -8.46 -9.48 -9.69
N LYS A 12 -9.01 -8.26 -9.58
CA LYS A 12 -8.57 -7.10 -10.38
C LYS A 12 -7.09 -6.78 -10.15
N ILE A 13 -6.63 -6.75 -8.89
CA ILE A 13 -5.21 -6.54 -8.52
C ILE A 13 -4.33 -7.60 -9.18
N ILE A 14 -4.68 -8.88 -9.03
CA ILE A 14 -3.92 -10.00 -9.59
C ILE A 14 -3.81 -9.87 -11.11
N ASN A 15 -4.90 -9.53 -11.79
CA ASN A 15 -4.89 -9.40 -13.25
C ASN A 15 -4.01 -8.24 -13.73
N GLN A 16 -4.01 -7.10 -13.03
CA GLN A 16 -3.13 -5.98 -13.36
C GLN A 16 -1.67 -6.30 -13.11
N LEU A 17 -1.32 -6.99 -12.01
CA LEU A 17 0.04 -7.48 -11.78
C LEU A 17 0.50 -8.46 -12.87
N LYS A 18 -0.36 -9.42 -13.24
CA LYS A 18 -0.08 -10.38 -14.31
C LYS A 18 0.12 -9.72 -15.67
N ALA A 19 -0.49 -8.56 -15.90
CA ALA A 19 -0.33 -7.77 -17.12
C ALA A 19 0.83 -6.76 -17.06
N ASN A 20 1.51 -6.63 -15.91
CA ASN A 20 2.61 -5.70 -15.75
C ASN A 20 3.87 -6.22 -16.44
N GLU A 21 4.15 -5.69 -17.64
CA GLU A 21 5.32 -6.05 -18.44
C GLU A 21 6.64 -5.63 -17.78
N GLU A 22 6.66 -4.55 -16.99
CA GLU A 22 7.87 -4.11 -16.29
C GLU A 22 8.29 -5.14 -15.22
N LEU A 23 7.34 -5.66 -14.44
CA LEU A 23 7.60 -6.73 -13.47
C LEU A 23 8.07 -8.02 -14.16
N LYS A 24 7.46 -8.40 -15.28
CA LYS A 24 7.89 -9.57 -16.08
C LYS A 24 9.31 -9.40 -16.58
N ASN A 25 9.60 -8.28 -17.24
CA ASN A 25 10.92 -7.98 -17.80
C ASN A 25 11.99 -7.91 -16.71
N THR A 26 11.66 -7.34 -15.55
CA THR A 26 12.57 -7.31 -14.41
C THR A 26 12.85 -8.71 -13.88
N THR A 27 11.84 -9.57 -13.78
CA THR A 27 11.98 -10.96 -13.34
C THR A 27 12.83 -11.79 -14.31
N ILE A 28 12.63 -11.60 -15.63
CA ILE A 28 13.45 -12.24 -16.67
C ILE A 28 14.92 -11.80 -16.52
N LYS A 29 15.19 -10.50 -16.41
CA LYS A 29 16.55 -9.99 -16.20
C LYS A 29 17.21 -10.54 -14.93
N MET A 30 16.45 -10.67 -13.85
CA MET A 30 16.96 -11.27 -12.61
C MET A 30 17.32 -12.75 -12.79
N ALA A 31 16.54 -13.50 -13.57
CA ALA A 31 16.88 -14.87 -13.94
C ALA A 31 18.14 -14.93 -14.82
N GLU A 32 18.24 -14.09 -15.84
CA GLU A 32 19.43 -14.02 -16.71
C GLU A 32 20.70 -13.66 -15.93
N GLN A 33 20.59 -12.81 -14.90
CA GLN A 33 21.70 -12.38 -14.04
C GLN A 33 21.91 -13.26 -12.81
N SER A 34 21.15 -14.36 -12.67
CA SER A 34 21.22 -15.26 -11.51
C SER A 34 22.62 -15.83 -11.32
N LYS A 35 23.09 -15.84 -10.08
CA LYS A 35 24.35 -16.51 -9.73
C LYS A 35 24.24 -18.01 -9.94
N VAL A 36 23.10 -18.62 -9.58
CA VAL A 36 22.86 -20.05 -9.76
C VAL A 36 23.05 -20.47 -11.22
N LEU A 37 22.47 -19.72 -12.16
CA LEU A 37 22.58 -20.06 -13.58
C LEU A 37 23.95 -19.72 -14.19
N ASN A 38 24.63 -18.69 -13.68
CA ASN A 38 25.91 -18.21 -14.21
C ASN A 38 27.15 -18.81 -13.49
N THR A 39 26.96 -19.73 -12.55
CA THR A 39 28.07 -20.38 -11.84
C THR A 39 28.66 -21.53 -12.69
N PRO A 40 30.00 -21.65 -12.81
CA PRO A 40 30.61 -22.79 -13.50
C PRO A 40 30.18 -24.13 -12.88
N GLY A 41 29.77 -25.09 -13.71
CA GLY A 41 29.26 -26.38 -13.25
C GLY A 41 27.73 -26.45 -13.14
N ALA A 42 27.01 -25.33 -13.33
CA ALA A 42 25.55 -25.32 -13.43
C ALA A 42 25.03 -26.27 -14.53
N GLU A 43 25.80 -26.45 -15.62
CA GLU A 43 25.47 -27.37 -16.71
C GLU A 43 25.43 -28.85 -16.32
N LYS A 44 26.01 -29.19 -15.16
CA LYS A 44 26.04 -30.57 -14.63
C LYS A 44 24.89 -30.85 -13.67
N GLN A 45 24.18 -29.83 -13.22
CA GLN A 45 23.02 -29.97 -12.33
C GLN A 45 21.80 -30.42 -13.12
N THR A 46 20.89 -31.12 -12.45
CA THR A 46 19.61 -31.46 -13.03
C THR A 46 18.74 -30.21 -13.18
N LYS A 47 17.79 -30.24 -14.12
CA LYS A 47 16.79 -29.19 -14.30
C LYS A 47 16.09 -28.83 -12.98
N ARG A 48 15.78 -29.83 -12.16
CA ARG A 48 15.11 -29.63 -10.87
C ARG A 48 15.99 -28.86 -9.88
N GLU A 49 17.24 -29.27 -9.72
CA GLU A 49 18.19 -28.59 -8.83
C GLU A 49 18.40 -27.13 -9.25
N LEU A 50 18.51 -26.87 -10.57
CA LEU A 50 18.61 -25.50 -11.09
C LEU A 50 17.37 -24.67 -10.76
N PHE A 51 16.16 -25.21 -10.94
CA PHE A 51 14.93 -24.49 -10.61
C PHE A 51 14.78 -24.25 -9.10
N ASP A 52 15.09 -25.23 -8.26
CA ASP A 52 14.99 -25.12 -6.82
C ASP A 52 16.00 -24.08 -6.29
N ALA A 53 17.24 -24.12 -6.77
CA ALA A 53 18.27 -23.15 -6.41
C ALA A 53 17.95 -21.74 -6.95
N LEU A 54 17.48 -21.63 -8.21
CA LEU A 54 17.06 -20.35 -8.79
C LEU A 54 15.89 -19.74 -8.02
N ARG A 55 14.92 -20.56 -7.61
CA ARG A 55 13.80 -20.12 -6.76
C ARG A 55 14.33 -19.62 -5.41
N GLN A 56 15.23 -20.36 -4.77
CA GLN A 56 15.82 -19.95 -3.51
C GLN A 56 16.55 -18.60 -3.61
N GLU A 57 17.20 -18.32 -4.74
CA GLU A 57 17.86 -17.04 -5.01
C GLU A 57 16.88 -15.90 -5.28
N LEU A 58 15.84 -16.16 -6.10
CA LEU A 58 15.02 -15.09 -6.68
C LEU A 58 13.65 -14.88 -6.04
N GLU A 59 13.14 -15.83 -5.24
CA GLU A 59 11.78 -15.75 -4.66
C GLU A 59 11.59 -14.47 -3.85
N THR A 60 12.47 -14.20 -2.90
CA THR A 60 12.40 -12.99 -2.05
C THR A 60 12.45 -11.69 -2.87
N PRO A 61 13.49 -11.41 -3.70
CA PRO A 61 13.57 -10.13 -4.39
C PRO A 61 12.50 -9.94 -5.47
N VAL A 62 12.00 -11.01 -6.10
CA VAL A 62 10.86 -10.93 -7.02
C VAL A 62 9.57 -10.62 -6.24
N LEU A 63 9.35 -11.27 -5.11
CA LEU A 63 8.18 -11.04 -4.26
C LEU A 63 8.17 -9.62 -3.68
N GLU A 64 9.33 -9.08 -3.29
CA GLU A 64 9.46 -7.71 -2.82
C GLU A 64 9.05 -6.70 -3.90
N LYS A 65 9.52 -6.88 -5.14
CA LYS A 65 9.12 -6.03 -6.28
C LYS A 65 7.63 -6.13 -6.56
N ALA A 66 7.07 -7.34 -6.56
CA ALA A 66 5.64 -7.55 -6.76
C ALA A 66 4.81 -6.90 -5.65
N SER A 67 5.22 -7.06 -4.38
CA SER A 67 4.59 -6.44 -3.22
C SER A 67 4.57 -4.92 -3.31
N LYS A 68 5.70 -4.32 -3.72
CA LYS A 68 5.78 -2.87 -3.94
C LYS A 68 4.78 -2.42 -5.00
N SER A 69 4.73 -3.09 -6.14
CA SER A 69 3.77 -2.75 -7.21
C SER A 69 2.31 -2.93 -6.80
N VAL A 70 1.99 -3.90 -5.92
CA VAL A 70 0.64 -4.02 -5.34
C VAL A 70 0.30 -2.80 -4.49
N TRP A 71 1.19 -2.37 -3.61
CA TRP A 71 0.96 -1.20 -2.77
C TRP A 71 0.83 0.07 -3.59
N GLU A 72 1.68 0.26 -4.60
CA GLU A 72 1.58 1.37 -5.54
C GLU A 72 0.21 1.39 -6.23
N LEU A 73 -0.32 0.22 -6.61
CA LEU A 73 -1.64 0.11 -7.24
C LEU A 73 -2.79 0.40 -6.28
N ILE A 74 -2.72 -0.08 -5.04
CA ILE A 74 -3.75 0.13 -4.02
C ILE A 74 -3.77 1.59 -3.56
N LEU A 75 -2.61 2.22 -3.41
CA LEU A 75 -2.47 3.58 -2.91
C LEU A 75 -2.63 4.66 -4.00
N ASN A 76 -2.71 4.26 -5.27
CA ASN A 76 -2.95 5.19 -6.36
C ASN A 76 -4.32 5.88 -6.20
N SER A 77 -4.37 7.20 -6.38
CA SER A 77 -5.63 7.96 -6.35
C SER A 77 -6.51 7.73 -7.57
N ASP A 78 -5.96 7.09 -8.61
CA ASP A 78 -6.64 6.79 -9.87
C ASP A 78 -6.83 5.27 -10.07
N GLY A 79 -7.67 4.92 -11.05
CA GLY A 79 -7.89 3.53 -11.46
C GLY A 79 -8.35 2.63 -10.31
N LEU A 80 -7.59 1.57 -10.04
CA LEU A 80 -8.00 0.56 -9.06
C LEU A 80 -7.93 1.07 -7.61
N GLY A 81 -6.97 1.93 -7.26
CA GLY A 81 -6.89 2.48 -5.90
C GLY A 81 -8.07 3.42 -5.60
N LYS A 82 -8.60 4.11 -6.63
CA LYS A 82 -9.89 4.82 -6.56
C LYS A 82 -11.07 3.88 -6.31
N ASP A 83 -11.21 2.81 -7.11
CA ASP A 83 -12.27 1.80 -6.93
C ASP A 83 -12.28 1.23 -5.49
N ILE A 84 -11.09 0.94 -4.95
CA ILE A 84 -10.91 0.46 -3.57
C ILE A 84 -11.37 1.52 -2.58
N SER A 85 -10.92 2.77 -2.75
CA SER A 85 -11.26 3.88 -1.84
C SER A 85 -12.76 4.14 -1.81
N GLU A 86 -13.43 4.21 -2.97
CA GLU A 86 -14.88 4.39 -3.07
C GLU A 86 -15.65 3.21 -2.46
N THR A 87 -15.14 1.98 -2.63
CA THR A 87 -15.74 0.80 -2.02
C THR A 87 -15.67 0.86 -0.50
N VAL A 88 -14.49 1.18 0.04
CA VAL A 88 -14.27 1.32 1.49
C VAL A 88 -15.15 2.43 2.05
N GLU A 89 -15.20 3.60 1.40
CA GLU A 89 -16.03 4.72 1.81
C GLU A 89 -17.52 4.36 1.82
N ARG A 90 -18.02 3.70 0.76
CA ARG A 90 -19.42 3.26 0.68
C ARG A 90 -19.79 2.30 1.81
N VAL A 91 -18.93 1.32 2.08
CA VAL A 91 -19.13 0.37 3.18
C VAL A 91 -19.10 1.09 4.52
N PHE A 92 -18.15 2.00 4.72
CA PHE A 92 -18.03 2.80 5.93
C PHE A 92 -19.27 3.70 6.15
N CYS A 93 -19.75 4.40 5.13
CA CYS A 93 -20.97 5.21 5.16
C CYS A 93 -22.18 4.38 5.58
N ARG A 94 -22.37 3.22 4.93
CA ARG A 94 -23.45 2.27 5.24
C ARG A 94 -23.40 1.79 6.70
N LEU A 95 -22.21 1.49 7.22
CA LEU A 95 -22.03 1.02 8.60
C LEU A 95 -22.18 2.16 9.63
N SER A 96 -21.81 3.38 9.27
CA SER A 96 -21.86 4.56 10.15
C SER A 96 -23.19 5.32 10.10
N GLY A 97 -24.10 4.96 9.20
CA GLY A 97 -25.38 5.66 9.00
C GLY A 97 -25.23 7.05 8.39
N ARG A 98 -24.10 7.33 7.73
CA ARG A 98 -23.82 8.60 7.05
C ARG A 98 -23.95 8.42 5.54
N GLU A 99 -24.30 9.48 4.81
CA GLU A 99 -24.36 9.46 3.36
C GLU A 99 -22.99 9.86 2.74
N PRO A 100 -22.53 9.19 1.67
CA PRO A 100 -21.35 9.62 0.91
C PRO A 100 -21.57 10.97 0.19
N PRO A 101 -20.52 11.74 -0.15
CA PRO A 101 -19.11 11.52 0.17
C PRO A 101 -18.72 12.11 1.53
N LEU A 102 -17.96 11.35 2.31
CA LEU A 102 -17.38 11.75 3.59
C LEU A 102 -15.94 12.26 3.45
N PHE A 103 -15.25 11.88 2.38
CA PHE A 103 -13.92 12.37 2.06
C PHE A 103 -13.97 13.28 0.83
N PRO A 104 -13.38 14.50 0.88
CA PRO A 104 -13.32 15.36 -0.29
C PRO A 104 -12.52 14.69 -1.40
N LEU A 105 -13.10 14.56 -2.61
CA LEU A 105 -12.31 14.17 -3.78
C LEU A 105 -11.23 15.23 -4.05
N PRO A 106 -9.98 14.83 -4.40
CA PRO A 106 -8.99 15.77 -4.89
C PRO A 106 -9.55 16.52 -6.10
N ASN A 107 -9.68 17.83 -5.91
CA ASN A 107 -10.34 18.80 -6.78
C ASN A 107 -9.92 18.70 -8.26
N VAL A 108 -10.77 18.14 -9.12
CA VAL A 108 -10.71 18.39 -10.57
C VAL A 108 -11.45 19.72 -10.81
N LYS A 109 -10.67 20.80 -10.95
CA LYS A 109 -11.19 22.12 -11.32
C LYS A 109 -11.87 22.07 -12.69
N GLY A 110 -13.16 22.47 -12.79
CA GLY A 110 -13.74 22.89 -14.06
C GLY A 110 -15.28 22.96 -14.18
N LYS A 111 -15.87 24.09 -13.74
CA LYS A 111 -17.10 24.77 -14.23
C LYS A 111 -18.42 23.97 -14.40
N GLU A 112 -19.44 24.38 -13.64
CA GLU A 112 -20.62 25.08 -14.19
C GLU A 112 -21.39 25.91 -13.14
N LYS A 113 -22.01 26.99 -13.61
CA LYS A 113 -22.64 28.11 -12.89
C LYS A 113 -24.01 27.74 -12.30
N GLY A 114 -24.41 28.37 -11.19
CA GLY A 114 -25.84 28.62 -10.91
C GLY A 114 -26.28 28.96 -9.47
N LYS A 115 -26.13 30.25 -9.09
CA LYS A 115 -27.00 31.06 -8.21
C LYS A 115 -27.31 30.68 -6.73
N GLU A 116 -26.73 31.51 -5.85
CA GLU A 116 -27.34 32.27 -4.73
C GLU A 116 -28.44 31.63 -3.86
N LYS A 117 -28.14 31.52 -2.55
CA LYS A 117 -28.77 32.41 -1.56
C LYS A 117 -27.95 32.50 -0.27
N GLU A 118 -27.76 33.75 0.15
CA GLU A 118 -27.14 34.20 1.38
C GLU A 118 -27.90 33.69 2.62
N HIS A 119 -27.17 33.34 3.67
CA HIS A 119 -27.51 33.85 4.99
C HIS A 119 -26.24 33.96 5.83
N GLU A 120 -25.93 35.20 6.18
CA GLU A 120 -24.95 35.60 7.16
C GLU A 120 -25.34 34.98 8.52
N ASN A 121 -24.36 34.39 9.21
CA ASN A 121 -24.21 34.73 10.62
C ASN A 121 -22.76 34.59 11.07
N GLU A 122 -22.24 35.73 11.45
CA GLU A 122 -20.95 36.04 12.01
C GLU A 122 -20.84 35.47 13.43
N LYS A 123 -19.83 34.64 13.69
CA LYS A 123 -19.13 34.72 14.97
C LYS A 123 -17.71 34.16 14.86
N ASP A 124 -16.80 35.12 14.75
CA ASP A 124 -15.42 35.04 15.17
C ASP A 124 -15.25 34.25 16.46
N ASN A 125 -14.42 33.20 16.43
CA ASN A 125 -13.45 33.02 17.51
C ASN A 125 -12.23 32.26 16.96
N SER A 126 -11.28 33.07 16.52
CA SER A 126 -9.89 32.67 16.33
C SER A 126 -9.35 32.01 17.60
N ASN A 127 -8.90 30.75 17.51
CA ASN A 127 -7.81 30.31 18.37
C ASN A 127 -6.93 29.30 17.65
N SER A 128 -5.86 29.83 17.06
CA SER A 128 -4.72 29.08 16.58
C SER A 128 -3.97 28.51 17.78
N ALA A 129 -3.92 27.18 17.89
CA ALA A 129 -3.02 26.52 18.82
C ALA A 129 -2.45 25.25 18.18
N SER A 130 -1.50 25.47 17.28
CA SER A 130 -0.49 24.49 16.91
C SER A 130 0.23 24.04 18.20
N LYS A 131 -0.08 22.85 18.73
CA LYS A 131 0.75 22.25 19.79
C LYS A 131 1.12 20.82 19.44
N LYS A 132 2.33 20.73 18.89
CA LYS A 132 3.12 19.53 18.61
C LYS A 132 3.04 18.54 19.77
N ARG A 133 2.75 17.28 19.44
CA ARG A 133 2.90 16.13 20.34
C ARG A 133 4.39 16.03 20.70
N ARG A 134 4.76 16.35 21.95
CA ARG A 134 6.13 16.24 22.46
C ARG A 134 6.33 14.80 22.93
N TYR A 135 7.14 14.03 22.22
CA TYR A 135 7.73 12.81 22.76
C TYR A 135 8.84 13.26 23.73
N THR A 136 8.73 12.84 24.99
CA THR A 136 9.81 12.95 25.97
C THR A 136 10.20 11.54 26.35
N GLU A 137 11.39 11.18 25.87
CA GLU A 137 12.36 10.22 26.38
C GLU A 137 12.25 10.04 27.91
N MET A 138 12.12 8.79 28.36
CA MET A 138 12.49 8.42 29.73
C MET A 138 13.66 7.46 29.62
N ASN A 139 14.83 8.02 29.91
CA ASN A 139 16.10 7.36 29.99
C ASN A 139 16.14 6.44 31.22
N GLU A 140 17.03 5.46 31.11
CA GLU A 140 17.50 4.56 32.15
C GLU A 140 17.85 5.30 33.45
N GLU A 141 17.45 4.73 34.59
CA GLU A 141 18.20 4.85 35.83
C GLU A 141 18.24 3.48 36.50
N GLY A 142 19.46 2.93 36.53
CA GLY A 142 19.80 1.79 37.36
C GLY A 142 19.71 2.14 38.84
N GLY A 143 19.42 1.11 39.63
CA GLY A 143 19.58 1.12 41.08
C GLY A 143 20.11 -0.24 41.47
N ASP A 144 21.42 -0.31 41.68
CA ASP A 144 22.08 -1.36 42.44
C ASP A 144 21.42 -1.54 43.80
N ASP A 145 21.24 -2.78 44.24
CA ASP A 145 21.39 -3.10 45.66
C ASP A 145 21.92 -4.51 45.86
N GLU A 146 22.89 -4.57 46.76
CA GLU A 146 23.97 -5.52 46.92
C GLU A 146 23.66 -6.55 48.04
N VAL A 147 24.50 -7.59 48.11
CA VAL A 147 24.87 -8.39 49.30
C VAL A 147 24.14 -9.73 49.56
N ALA A 148 24.86 -10.78 49.14
CA ALA A 148 25.36 -11.93 49.90
C ALA A 148 24.45 -12.67 50.91
N LYS A 149 24.29 -13.98 50.70
CA LYS A 149 25.07 -15.01 51.39
C LYS A 149 24.96 -16.38 50.70
#